data_AF-A0A520GTP2-F1
#
_entry.id   AF-A0A520GTP2-F1
#
_cell.length_a   1.000
_cell.length_b   1.000
_cell.length_c   1.000
_cell.angle_alpha   90.00
_cell.angle_beta   90.00
_cell.angle_gamma   90.00
#
_symmetry.space_group_name_H-M   'P 1'
#
loop_
_entity.id
_entity.type
_entity.pdbx_description
1 polymer ?
#
loop_
_entity_poly.entity_id
_entity_poly.type
_entity_poly.pdbx_seq_one_letter_code
_entity_poly.pdbx_strand_id
1 'polypeptide(L)'
;YSWSPDGRWIAFTAKSVKSFANLHIVSSDGGAARAASFLANSSSGNVSWSKNGKYILYGTTQRTENRVIARVDLVKQLPKFREEQIQKMFSDPMVPAPATPAPAASNKAQSGSDSLFKPTKKEKDTTTINWDDIGGRLNILPLGIDVSEFQISPDGNVLALISAVAGQRNIFTYSLDELSKEPSVLKQITTTPGSKTDLQFSPDGKDLYYTEQGRIQSVNIDSRQSKPVFATAAMDVDFDKEKLALFKQIWEVQNKGFYDAGFHGADWGAVKKTYEPLAAGAATPEEFRRIISLMLGELNASHSGIAGPQPSFTVGKLGVSFDRDSYEKDQRLKISHVLN
;
A
#
# COMPACT_ATOMS: atom_id res chain seq x y z
N TYR A 1 -4.94 -3.81 0.88
CA TYR A 1 -6.31 -3.24 0.95
C TYR A 1 -6.20 -1.77 1.29
N SER A 2 -7.29 -1.01 1.20
CA SER A 2 -7.35 0.41 1.55
C SER A 2 -8.78 0.80 1.92
N TRP A 3 -8.95 1.73 2.86
CA TRP A 3 -10.25 2.22 3.33
C TRP A 3 -10.70 3.44 2.54
N SER A 4 -12.01 3.55 2.28
CA SER A 4 -12.58 4.77 1.73
C SER A 4 -12.37 5.95 2.69
N PRO A 5 -12.34 7.20 2.20
CA PRO A 5 -12.13 8.38 3.05
C PRO A 5 -13.17 8.56 4.17
N ASP A 6 -14.36 8.00 3.99
CA ASP A 6 -15.44 8.01 4.98
C ASP A 6 -15.48 6.74 5.86
N GLY A 7 -14.61 5.77 5.63
CA GLY A 7 -14.51 4.52 6.39
C GLY A 7 -15.60 3.49 6.12
N ARG A 8 -16.52 3.72 5.16
CA ARG A 8 -17.66 2.82 4.91
C ARG A 8 -17.37 1.68 3.94
N TRP A 9 -16.22 1.72 3.26
CA TRP A 9 -15.85 0.73 2.25
C TRP A 9 -14.38 0.32 2.40
N ILE A 10 -14.11 -0.94 2.06
CA ILE A 10 -12.77 -1.50 1.98
C ILE A 10 -12.54 -1.95 0.54
N ALA A 11 -11.48 -1.45 -0.09
CA ALA A 11 -11.03 -1.91 -1.39
C ALA A 11 -9.80 -2.79 -1.27
N PHE A 12 -9.74 -3.86 -2.05
CA PHE A 12 -8.63 -4.80 -2.05
C PHE A 12 -8.54 -5.51 -3.40
N THR A 13 -7.42 -6.16 -3.67
CA THR A 13 -7.27 -6.98 -4.86
C THR A 13 -7.49 -8.43 -4.48
N ALA A 14 -8.23 -9.16 -5.32
CA ALA A 14 -8.49 -10.58 -5.13
C ALA A 14 -8.31 -11.33 -6.44
N LYS A 15 -7.77 -12.55 -6.34
CA LYS A 15 -7.63 -13.46 -7.48
C LYS A 15 -8.94 -14.21 -7.69
N SER A 16 -9.43 -14.21 -8.93
CA SER A 16 -10.53 -15.07 -9.36
C SER A 16 -10.08 -16.53 -9.51
N VAL A 17 -11.03 -17.44 -9.73
CA VAL A 17 -10.76 -18.85 -10.06
C VAL A 17 -9.88 -19.03 -11.30
N LYS A 18 -9.86 -18.04 -12.21
CA LYS A 18 -8.97 -18.01 -13.39
C LYS A 18 -7.63 -17.33 -13.10
N SER A 19 -7.29 -17.10 -11.83
CA SER A 19 -6.08 -16.41 -11.35
C SER A 19 -5.94 -14.94 -11.74
N PHE A 20 -6.95 -14.31 -12.35
CA PHE A 20 -6.93 -12.86 -12.60
C PHE A 20 -7.11 -12.08 -11.30
N ALA A 21 -6.21 -11.15 -11.03
CA ALA A 21 -6.20 -10.28 -9.85
C ALA A 21 -6.90 -8.95 -10.16
N ASN A 22 -8.08 -8.74 -9.59
CA ASN A 22 -8.89 -7.55 -9.83
C ASN A 22 -9.25 -6.82 -8.54
N LEU A 23 -9.53 -5.53 -8.69
CA LEU A 23 -10.04 -4.67 -7.63
C LEU A 23 -11.44 -5.12 -7.23
N HIS A 24 -11.63 -5.32 -5.94
CA HIS A 24 -12.90 -5.62 -5.29
C HIS A 24 -13.16 -4.59 -4.20
N ILE A 25 -14.44 -4.31 -3.96
CA ILE A 25 -14.88 -3.39 -2.91
C ILE A 25 -15.96 -4.10 -2.09
N VAL A 26 -15.88 -3.97 -0.77
CA VAL A 26 -16.85 -4.48 0.19
C VAL A 26 -17.22 -3.40 1.20
N SER A 27 -18.43 -3.45 1.76
CA SER A 27 -18.83 -2.57 2.86
C SER A 27 -18.03 -2.90 4.12
N SER A 28 -17.74 -1.88 4.93
CA SER A 28 -17.15 -2.05 6.26
C SER A 28 -18.02 -2.88 7.20
N ASP A 29 -19.33 -2.90 6.98
CA ASP A 29 -20.31 -3.64 7.77
C ASP A 29 -20.37 -5.12 7.37
N GLY A 30 -19.60 -5.53 6.36
CA GLY A 30 -19.54 -6.88 5.83
C GLY A 30 -20.40 -7.10 4.58
N GLY A 31 -20.60 -8.37 4.23
CA GLY A 31 -21.31 -8.80 3.02
C GLY A 31 -20.40 -9.22 1.88
N ALA A 32 -20.99 -9.47 0.70
CA ALA A 32 -20.25 -9.95 -0.46
C ALA A 32 -19.45 -8.83 -1.12
N ALA A 33 -18.17 -9.08 -1.39
CA ALA A 33 -17.34 -8.17 -2.16
C ALA A 33 -17.76 -8.15 -3.64
N ARG A 34 -17.75 -6.97 -4.26
CA ARG A 34 -18.08 -6.79 -5.68
C ARG A 34 -16.86 -6.32 -6.45
N ALA A 35 -16.61 -6.93 -7.61
CA ALA A 35 -15.53 -6.53 -8.51
C ALA A 35 -15.80 -5.13 -9.09
N ALA A 36 -14.78 -4.28 -9.07
CA ALA A 36 -14.76 -2.94 -9.65
C ALA A 36 -13.80 -2.84 -10.84
N SER A 37 -13.03 -3.89 -11.14
CA SER A 37 -12.17 -3.99 -12.34
C SER A 37 -12.26 -5.38 -12.98
N PHE A 38 -11.90 -5.46 -14.27
CA PHE A 38 -12.03 -6.69 -15.07
C PHE A 38 -10.85 -6.90 -16.03
N LEU A 39 -9.62 -6.78 -15.53
CA LEU A 39 -8.40 -7.03 -16.31
C LEU A 39 -8.02 -8.51 -16.30
N ALA A 40 -7.43 -8.96 -17.42
CA ALA A 40 -6.86 -10.30 -17.57
C ALA A 40 -5.41 -10.41 -17.03
N ASN A 41 -5.11 -9.62 -15.99
CA ASN A 41 -3.79 -9.58 -15.35
C ASN A 41 -3.75 -10.47 -14.11
N SER A 42 -2.66 -11.19 -13.92
CA SER A 42 -2.52 -12.19 -12.84
C SER A 42 -1.94 -11.64 -11.54
N SER A 43 -1.40 -10.42 -11.57
CA SER A 43 -0.75 -9.79 -10.43
C SER A 43 -1.23 -8.36 -10.23
N SER A 44 -1.24 -7.94 -8.97
CA SER A 44 -1.74 -6.65 -8.51
C SER A 44 -0.82 -6.06 -7.44
N GLY A 45 -0.79 -4.74 -7.35
CA GLY A 45 -0.04 -3.98 -6.35
C GLY A 45 -0.91 -3.42 -5.24
N ASN A 46 -0.41 -2.37 -4.58
CA ASN A 46 -1.13 -1.61 -3.58
C ASN A 46 -2.38 -0.92 -4.16
N VAL A 47 -3.32 -0.59 -3.28
CA VAL A 47 -4.60 0.07 -3.59
C VAL A 47 -4.64 1.39 -2.82
N SER A 48 -5.12 2.46 -3.43
CA SER A 48 -5.27 3.78 -2.80
C SER A 48 -6.57 4.43 -3.25
N TRP A 49 -7.39 4.85 -2.29
CA TRP A 49 -8.58 5.65 -2.56
C TRP A 49 -8.19 7.09 -2.80
N SER A 50 -8.87 7.73 -3.75
CA SER A 50 -8.81 9.19 -3.87
C SER A 50 -9.38 9.84 -2.61
N LYS A 51 -8.81 10.99 -2.21
CA LYS A 51 -9.28 11.75 -1.04
C LYS A 51 -10.78 12.03 -1.05
N ASN A 52 -11.33 12.29 -2.24
CA ASN A 52 -12.74 12.61 -2.44
C ASN A 52 -13.64 11.36 -2.62
N GLY A 53 -13.09 10.15 -2.55
CA GLY A 53 -13.84 8.89 -2.69
C GLY A 53 -14.42 8.66 -4.08
N LYS A 54 -13.98 9.40 -5.10
CA LYS A 54 -14.53 9.33 -6.47
C LYS A 54 -13.81 8.33 -7.38
N TYR A 55 -12.58 7.95 -7.06
CA TYR A 55 -11.82 6.97 -7.83
C TYR A 55 -10.88 6.16 -6.93
N ILE A 56 -10.43 5.03 -7.43
CA ILE A 56 -9.42 4.18 -6.78
C ILE A 56 -8.27 3.98 -7.76
N LEU A 57 -7.05 4.09 -7.25
CA LEU A 57 -5.85 3.65 -7.93
C LEU A 57 -5.45 2.27 -7.42
N TYR A 58 -5.08 1.36 -8.32
CA TYR A 58 -4.47 0.09 -7.94
C TYR A 58 -3.37 -0.32 -8.92
N GLY A 59 -2.34 -0.97 -8.41
CA GLY A 59 -1.29 -1.54 -9.26
C GLY A 59 -1.78 -2.80 -9.97
N THR A 60 -1.43 -2.97 -11.25
CA THR A 60 -1.73 -4.18 -12.01
C THR A 60 -0.57 -4.50 -12.96
N THR A 61 -0.31 -5.79 -13.20
CA THR A 61 0.75 -6.21 -14.10
C THR A 61 0.46 -7.58 -14.71
N GLN A 62 0.93 -7.77 -15.94
CA GLN A 62 1.02 -9.07 -16.57
C GLN A 62 2.46 -9.58 -16.49
N ARG A 63 2.62 -10.92 -16.56
CA ARG A 63 3.94 -11.53 -16.66
C ARG A 63 4.72 -10.89 -17.82
N THR A 64 5.98 -10.52 -17.58
CA THR A 64 6.91 -9.87 -18.53
C THR A 64 6.55 -8.45 -18.97
N GLU A 65 5.58 -7.80 -18.34
CA GLU A 65 5.26 -6.38 -18.56
C GLU A 65 5.59 -5.54 -17.34
N ASN A 66 5.71 -4.22 -17.54
CA ASN A 66 5.82 -3.28 -16.44
C ASN A 66 4.55 -3.32 -15.58
N ARG A 67 4.72 -3.16 -14.27
CA ARG A 67 3.59 -2.86 -13.39
C ARG A 67 3.14 -1.43 -13.63
N VAL A 68 1.85 -1.28 -13.93
CA VAL A 68 1.20 0.00 -14.19
C VAL A 68 0.19 0.31 -13.10
N ILE A 69 -0.25 1.56 -13.04
CA ILE A 69 -1.33 2.00 -12.15
C ILE A 69 -2.60 2.13 -12.98
N ALA A 70 -3.64 1.39 -12.59
CA ALA A 70 -4.98 1.53 -13.11
C ALA A 70 -5.81 2.45 -12.18
N ARG A 71 -6.54 3.38 -12.78
CA ARG A 71 -7.55 4.22 -12.14
C ARG A 71 -8.94 3.67 -12.47
N VAL A 72 -9.79 3.49 -11.47
CA VAL A 72 -11.20 3.13 -11.63
C VAL A 72 -12.05 4.25 -11.07
N ASP A 73 -12.82 4.93 -11.91
CA ASP A 73 -13.75 5.98 -11.46
C ASP A 73 -15.05 5.37 -10.91
N LEU A 74 -15.32 5.59 -9.62
CA LEU A 74 -16.46 5.04 -8.89
C LEU A 74 -17.77 5.76 -9.20
N VAL A 75 -17.67 7.02 -9.64
CA VAL A 75 -18.77 7.78 -10.23
C VAL A 75 -18.27 8.39 -11.53
N LYS A 76 -19.15 8.53 -12.53
CA LYS A 76 -18.78 9.12 -13.82
C LYS A 76 -18.17 10.50 -13.58
N GLN A 77 -16.88 10.65 -13.91
CA GLN A 77 -16.21 11.94 -13.90
C GLN A 77 -16.38 12.55 -15.28
N LEU A 78 -16.96 13.74 -15.34
CA LEU A 78 -16.83 14.57 -16.52
C LEU A 78 -15.42 15.16 -16.51
N PRO A 79 -14.70 15.17 -17.65
CA PRO A 79 -13.43 15.87 -17.73
C PRO A 79 -13.65 17.32 -17.33
N LYS A 80 -12.84 17.80 -16.39
CA LYS A 80 -12.90 19.20 -15.98
C LYS A 80 -12.10 20.03 -16.95
N PHE A 81 -12.77 20.99 -17.58
CA PHE A 81 -12.12 21.92 -18.48
C PHE A 81 -11.81 23.22 -17.74
N ARG A 82 -10.68 23.85 -18.08
CA ARG A 82 -10.30 25.14 -17.47
C ARG A 82 -11.32 26.23 -17.80
N GLU A 83 -11.94 26.13 -18.97
CA GLU A 83 -12.98 26.99 -19.48
C GLU A 83 -14.19 27.07 -18.54
N GLU A 84 -14.51 25.99 -17.82
CA GLU A 84 -15.58 26.00 -16.81
C GLU A 84 -15.23 26.88 -15.61
N GLN A 85 -13.94 26.95 -15.21
CA GLN A 85 -13.51 27.88 -14.16
C GLN A 85 -13.63 29.33 -14.62
N ILE A 86 -13.27 29.59 -15.88
CA ILE A 86 -13.38 30.91 -16.51
C ILE A 86 -14.87 31.33 -16.56
N GLN A 87 -15.76 30.45 -17.01
CA GLN A 87 -17.20 30.72 -17.03
C GLN A 87 -17.75 31.02 -15.63
N LYS A 88 -17.33 30.28 -14.59
CA LYS A 88 -17.74 30.55 -13.21
C LYS A 88 -17.29 31.93 -12.71
N MET A 89 -16.11 32.41 -13.14
CA MET A 89 -15.65 33.77 -12.81
C MET A 89 -16.54 34.87 -13.42
N PHE A 90 -17.19 34.59 -14.56
CA PHE A 90 -18.15 35.50 -15.20
C PHE A 90 -19.60 35.29 -14.76
N SER A 91 -19.86 34.24 -13.99
CA SER A 91 -21.20 33.93 -13.45
C SER A 91 -21.45 34.57 -12.08
N ASP A 92 -20.41 35.12 -11.45
CA ASP A 92 -20.54 35.96 -10.27
C ASP A 92 -21.09 37.32 -10.73
N PRO A 93 -22.28 37.76 -10.29
CA PRO A 93 -22.87 38.99 -10.78
C PRO A 93 -22.03 40.18 -10.32
N MET A 94 -21.08 40.61 -11.15
CA MET A 94 -20.36 41.87 -11.02
C MET A 94 -21.25 43.04 -11.46
N VAL A 95 -22.47 43.08 -10.95
CA VAL A 95 -23.38 44.24 -11.05
C VAL A 95 -23.95 44.46 -9.66
N PRO A 96 -23.49 45.47 -8.90
CA PRO A 96 -24.27 45.94 -7.77
C PRO A 96 -25.62 46.42 -8.33
N ALA A 97 -26.71 45.81 -7.88
CA ALA A 97 -28.05 46.29 -8.19
C ALA A 97 -28.12 47.79 -7.87
N PRO A 98 -28.72 48.64 -8.74
CA PRO A 98 -28.81 50.06 -8.47
C PRO A 98 -29.56 50.29 -7.16
N ALA A 99 -28.87 50.92 -6.21
CA ALA A 99 -29.39 51.22 -4.89
C ALA A 99 -30.66 52.07 -5.01
N THR A 100 -31.80 51.49 -4.67
CA THR A 100 -33.05 52.23 -4.47
C THR A 100 -32.98 52.86 -3.07
N PRO A 101 -33.13 54.19 -2.91
CA PRO A 101 -33.08 54.81 -1.59
C PRO A 101 -34.40 54.56 -0.85
N ALA A 102 -34.37 53.72 0.18
CA ALA A 102 -35.46 53.60 1.15
C ALA A 102 -35.23 54.58 2.33
N PRO A 103 -36.30 55.19 2.86
CA PRO A 103 -36.19 56.28 3.83
C PRO A 103 -35.83 55.79 5.23
N ALA A 104 -35.12 56.66 5.95
CA ALA A 104 -34.64 56.46 7.31
C ALA A 104 -35.77 56.33 8.35
N ALA A 105 -35.65 55.35 9.26
CA ALA A 105 -36.24 55.45 10.60
C ALA A 105 -35.59 54.52 11.65
N SER A 106 -35.07 55.20 12.68
CA SER A 106 -34.92 54.84 14.11
C SER A 106 -34.00 53.70 14.58
N ASN A 107 -32.96 54.13 15.28
CA ASN A 107 -32.21 53.40 16.30
C ASN A 107 -33.10 52.82 17.41
N LYS A 108 -32.87 51.54 17.75
CA LYS A 108 -32.91 51.06 19.15
C LYS A 108 -31.72 50.13 19.40
N ALA A 109 -31.05 50.38 20.52
CA ALA A 109 -29.83 49.73 20.93
C ALA A 109 -30.07 48.43 21.74
N GLN A 110 -29.14 47.49 21.52
CA GLN A 110 -28.60 46.45 22.42
C GLN A 110 -29.49 45.31 22.94
N SER A 111 -29.13 44.08 22.57
CA SER A 111 -28.49 43.14 23.52
C SER A 111 -27.81 41.99 22.74
N GLY A 112 -26.60 41.64 23.16
CA GLY A 112 -25.67 40.78 22.42
C GLY A 112 -25.93 39.28 22.52
N SER A 113 -25.55 38.58 21.46
CA SER A 113 -24.73 37.36 21.55
C SER A 113 -24.00 37.21 20.22
N ASP A 114 -22.73 37.58 20.25
CA ASP A 114 -21.80 37.45 19.15
C ASP A 114 -21.47 35.95 19.00
N SER A 115 -21.98 35.32 17.95
CA SER A 115 -21.63 33.94 17.56
C SER A 115 -21.24 33.93 16.08
N LEU A 116 -20.15 34.63 15.77
CA LEU A 116 -19.45 34.59 14.48
C LEU A 116 -18.65 33.28 14.25
N PHE A 117 -18.84 32.26 15.08
CA PHE A 117 -18.27 30.92 14.87
C PHE A 117 -19.33 29.84 15.08
N LYS A 118 -20.23 29.66 14.10
CA LYS A 118 -20.76 28.31 13.85
C LYS A 118 -19.68 27.54 13.11
N PRO A 119 -19.13 26.45 13.65
CA PRO A 119 -18.28 25.58 12.85
C PRO A 119 -19.19 25.01 11.76
N THR A 120 -18.97 25.42 10.51
CA THR A 120 -19.46 24.68 9.35
C THR A 120 -18.85 23.29 9.47
N LYS A 121 -19.65 22.35 9.98
CA LYS A 121 -19.37 20.93 9.96
C LYS A 121 -19.16 20.60 8.48
N LYS A 122 -17.89 20.45 8.05
CA LYS A 122 -17.57 19.91 6.73
C LYS A 122 -18.41 18.65 6.58
N GLU A 123 -19.41 18.67 5.71
CA GLU A 123 -20.07 17.44 5.28
C GLU A 123 -18.93 16.55 4.78
N LYS A 124 -18.70 15.43 5.47
CA LYS A 124 -17.79 14.41 4.96
C LYS A 124 -18.44 13.95 3.65
N ASP A 125 -17.79 14.28 2.53
CA ASP A 125 -18.15 13.77 1.21
C ASP A 125 -18.38 12.26 1.35
N THR A 126 -19.64 11.88 1.22
CA THR A 126 -20.12 10.53 1.43
C THR A 126 -19.73 9.74 0.18
N THR A 127 -18.81 8.79 0.33
CA THR A 127 -18.30 7.96 -0.78
C THR A 127 -19.47 7.25 -1.45
N THR A 128 -19.69 7.54 -2.73
CA THR A 128 -20.77 6.98 -3.53
C THR A 128 -20.14 6.11 -4.61
N ILE A 129 -20.66 4.89 -4.79
CA ILE A 129 -20.20 3.95 -5.82
C ILE A 129 -21.36 3.71 -6.77
N ASN A 130 -21.24 4.21 -8.00
CA ASN A 130 -22.16 3.87 -9.08
C ASN A 130 -21.59 2.66 -9.82
N TRP A 131 -22.28 1.54 -9.67
CA TRP A 131 -21.88 0.25 -10.21
C TRP A 131 -22.24 0.02 -11.68
N ASP A 132 -23.12 0.83 -12.25
CA ASP A 132 -23.58 0.68 -13.63
C ASP A 132 -22.41 0.96 -14.57
N ASP A 133 -22.02 0.01 -15.42
CA ASP A 133 -20.89 0.17 -16.34
C ASP A 133 -19.56 0.56 -15.62
N ILE A 134 -19.36 0.13 -14.37
CA ILE A 134 -18.10 0.43 -13.66
C ILE A 134 -16.87 -0.16 -14.37
N GLY A 135 -17.03 -1.29 -15.06
CA GLY A 135 -15.96 -1.94 -15.81
C GLY A 135 -15.43 -1.11 -16.99
N GLY A 136 -16.27 -0.26 -17.59
CA GLY A 136 -15.87 0.65 -18.67
C GLY A 136 -15.14 1.91 -18.20
N ARG A 137 -15.01 2.12 -16.88
CA ARG A 137 -14.43 3.35 -16.28
C ARG A 137 -12.99 3.18 -15.82
N LEU A 138 -12.32 2.11 -16.28
CA LEU A 138 -10.92 1.84 -15.98
C LEU A 138 -10.02 2.55 -16.99
N ASN A 139 -9.03 3.29 -16.50
CA ASN A 139 -8.00 3.92 -17.31
C ASN A 139 -6.61 3.63 -16.74
N ILE A 140 -5.62 3.40 -17.61
CA ILE A 140 -4.21 3.22 -17.19
C ILE A 140 -3.53 4.59 -17.16
N LEU A 141 -2.84 4.92 -16.06
CA LEU A 141 -2.06 6.15 -15.99
C LEU A 141 -0.84 6.06 -16.93
N PRO A 142 -0.58 7.09 -17.77
CA PRO A 142 0.46 7.04 -18.80
C PRO A 142 1.85 7.37 -18.23
N LEU A 143 2.32 6.54 -17.31
CA LEU A 143 3.58 6.79 -16.58
C LEU A 143 4.82 6.35 -17.37
N GLY A 144 4.70 5.34 -18.25
CA GLY A 144 5.81 4.88 -19.09
C GLY A 144 6.97 4.20 -18.33
N ILE A 145 6.80 3.92 -17.04
CA ILE A 145 7.80 3.28 -16.17
C ILE A 145 7.15 2.17 -15.35
N ASP A 146 7.95 1.21 -14.89
CA ASP A 146 7.51 0.21 -13.92
C ASP A 146 7.23 0.88 -12.56
N VAL A 147 6.09 0.58 -11.95
CA VAL A 147 5.70 1.12 -10.65
C VAL A 147 5.57 0.01 -9.64
N SER A 148 6.40 0.06 -8.60
CA SER A 148 6.42 -0.95 -7.56
C SER A 148 5.51 -0.65 -6.38
N GLU A 149 5.37 0.63 -6.02
CA GLU A 149 4.57 1.16 -4.90
C GLU A 149 4.15 2.59 -5.24
N PHE A 150 3.01 3.06 -4.72
CA PHE A 150 2.56 4.44 -4.88
C PHE A 150 1.65 4.92 -3.74
N GLN A 151 1.53 6.23 -3.58
CA GLN A 151 0.63 6.90 -2.65
C GLN A 151 0.05 8.15 -3.28
N ILE A 152 -1.19 8.47 -2.94
CA ILE A 152 -1.82 9.76 -3.27
C ILE A 152 -1.56 10.72 -2.11
N SER A 153 -1.21 11.96 -2.42
CA SER A 153 -1.01 13.01 -1.42
C SER A 153 -2.30 13.29 -0.62
N PRO A 154 -2.19 13.79 0.63
CA PRO A 154 -3.35 14.10 1.45
C PRO A 154 -4.32 15.12 0.84
N ASP A 155 -3.88 15.94 -0.13
CA ASP A 155 -4.73 16.87 -0.88
C ASP A 155 -5.37 16.25 -2.13
N GLY A 156 -4.87 15.11 -2.60
CA GLY A 156 -5.37 14.38 -3.76
C GLY A 156 -4.75 14.77 -5.10
N ASN A 157 -3.80 15.71 -5.12
CA ASN A 157 -3.28 16.32 -6.35
C ASN A 157 -1.96 15.75 -6.83
N VAL A 158 -1.24 15.00 -5.98
CA VAL A 158 0.07 14.44 -6.31
C VAL A 158 0.06 12.94 -6.07
N LEU A 159 0.55 12.19 -7.05
CA LEU A 159 0.88 10.78 -6.93
C LEU A 159 2.39 10.67 -6.70
N ALA A 160 2.80 10.15 -5.54
CA ALA A 160 4.18 9.73 -5.32
C ALA A 160 4.31 8.22 -5.59
N LEU A 161 5.40 7.79 -6.21
CA LEU A 161 5.61 6.40 -6.60
C LEU A 161 7.07 5.99 -6.53
N ILE A 162 7.33 4.70 -6.33
CA ILE A 162 8.66 4.10 -6.42
C ILE A 162 8.77 3.31 -7.72
N SER A 163 9.82 3.61 -8.49
CA SER A 163 10.12 2.95 -9.75
C SER A 163 11.59 2.57 -9.86
N ALA A 164 11.86 1.44 -10.52
CA ALA A 164 13.21 1.01 -10.86
C ALA A 164 13.58 1.51 -12.26
N VAL A 165 14.50 2.47 -12.34
CA VAL A 165 15.02 3.00 -13.61
C VAL A 165 16.54 2.83 -13.61
N ALA A 166 17.07 2.24 -14.70
CA ALA A 166 18.51 2.00 -14.86
C ALA A 166 19.18 1.28 -13.65
N GLY A 167 18.47 0.32 -13.05
CA GLY A 167 18.98 -0.47 -11.91
C GLY A 167 18.88 0.21 -10.54
N GLN A 168 18.34 1.43 -10.47
CA GLN A 168 18.12 2.15 -9.20
C GLN A 168 16.64 2.35 -8.92
N ARG A 169 16.23 2.14 -7.67
CA ARG A 169 14.87 2.42 -7.22
C ARG A 169 14.79 3.81 -6.61
N ASN A 170 14.04 4.69 -7.24
CA ASN A 170 13.88 6.07 -6.84
C ASN A 170 12.40 6.44 -6.68
N ILE A 171 12.17 7.51 -5.93
CA ILE A 171 10.85 8.11 -5.76
C ILE A 171 10.63 9.14 -6.87
N PHE A 172 9.47 9.09 -7.49
CA PHE A 172 8.99 10.06 -8.46
C PHE A 172 7.64 10.62 -8.02
N THR A 173 7.32 11.82 -8.49
CA THR A 173 6.00 12.43 -8.34
C THR A 173 5.35 12.67 -9.70
N TYR A 174 4.02 12.62 -9.73
CA TYR A 174 3.19 12.85 -10.91
C TYR A 174 1.95 13.65 -10.51
N SER A 175 1.57 14.65 -11.31
CA SER A 175 0.38 15.47 -11.04
C SER A 175 -0.90 14.71 -11.37
N LEU A 176 -1.80 14.61 -10.40
CA LEU A 176 -3.18 14.15 -10.56
C LEU A 176 -4.17 15.32 -10.73
N ASP A 177 -3.69 16.56 -10.67
CA ASP A 177 -4.53 17.73 -10.92
C ASP A 177 -4.85 17.86 -12.42
N GLU A 178 -6.09 17.53 -12.78
CA GLU A 178 -6.65 17.65 -14.13
C GLU A 178 -6.72 19.11 -14.61
N LEU A 179 -6.66 20.08 -13.70
CA LEU A 179 -6.73 21.51 -14.01
C LEU A 179 -5.33 22.17 -14.11
N SER A 180 -4.27 21.40 -13.90
CA SER A 180 -2.89 21.87 -13.95
C SER A 180 -2.58 22.61 -15.26
N LYS A 181 -1.74 23.65 -15.17
CA LYS A 181 -1.24 24.39 -16.33
C LYS A 181 -0.13 23.66 -17.07
N GLU A 182 0.60 22.81 -16.35
CA GLU A 182 1.71 22.04 -16.89
C GLU A 182 1.25 20.61 -17.20
N PRO A 183 1.77 19.99 -18.28
CA PRO A 183 1.53 18.57 -18.53
C PRO A 183 2.00 17.76 -17.32
N SER A 184 1.20 16.77 -16.92
CA SER A 184 1.60 15.84 -15.87
C SER A 184 2.79 15.01 -16.34
N VAL A 185 3.97 15.34 -15.81
CA VAL A 185 5.23 14.63 -16.09
C VAL A 185 5.79 14.05 -14.80
N LEU A 186 6.53 12.96 -14.93
CA LEU A 186 7.25 12.35 -13.82
C LEU A 186 8.41 13.24 -13.38
N LYS A 187 8.45 13.58 -12.10
CA LYS A 187 9.53 14.35 -11.47
C LYS A 187 10.25 13.47 -10.46
N GLN A 188 11.51 13.15 -10.72
CA GLN A 188 12.34 12.38 -9.79
C GLN A 188 12.65 13.21 -8.54
N ILE A 189 12.45 12.61 -7.36
CA ILE A 189 12.61 13.26 -6.05
C ILE A 189 13.88 12.79 -5.33
N THR A 190 14.23 11.52 -5.44
CA THR A 190 15.45 10.96 -4.81
C THR A 190 16.49 10.59 -5.85
N THR A 191 17.77 10.63 -5.46
CA THR A 191 18.91 10.25 -6.31
C THR A 191 19.91 9.34 -5.62
N THR A 192 19.68 8.99 -4.35
CA THR A 192 20.56 8.12 -3.58
C THR A 192 20.46 6.66 -4.06
N PRO A 193 21.57 5.89 -4.02
CA PRO A 193 21.63 4.56 -4.65
C PRO A 193 20.90 3.45 -3.90
N GLY A 194 20.50 3.64 -2.63
CA GLY A 194 19.79 2.62 -1.87
C GLY A 194 18.37 2.43 -2.37
N SER A 195 17.86 1.20 -2.32
CA SER A 195 16.46 0.93 -2.68
C SER A 195 15.53 1.64 -1.70
N LYS A 196 14.52 2.33 -2.25
CA LYS A 196 13.44 2.97 -1.48
C LYS A 196 12.27 2.01 -1.31
N THR A 197 11.67 1.99 -0.13
CA THR A 197 10.44 1.23 0.20
C THR A 197 9.59 1.99 1.21
N ASP A 198 8.37 1.52 1.48
CA ASP A 198 7.50 1.99 2.56
C ASP A 198 7.15 3.48 2.44
N LEU A 199 6.74 3.88 1.24
CA LEU A 199 6.49 5.26 0.89
C LEU A 199 5.26 5.80 1.61
N GLN A 200 5.39 6.94 2.28
CA GLN A 200 4.29 7.64 2.94
C GLN A 200 4.43 9.16 2.82
N PHE A 201 3.31 9.87 2.69
CA PHE A 201 3.28 11.33 2.77
C PHE A 201 3.24 11.81 4.23
N SER A 202 3.84 12.96 4.49
CA SER A 202 3.51 13.76 5.67
C SER A 202 2.04 14.20 5.64
N PRO A 203 1.39 14.45 6.80
CA PRO A 203 -0.01 14.87 6.84
C PRO A 203 -0.32 16.15 6.05
N ASP A 204 0.66 17.06 5.93
CA ASP A 204 0.55 18.29 5.14
C ASP A 204 0.88 18.11 3.64
N GLY A 205 1.34 16.92 3.25
CA GLY A 205 1.65 16.55 1.87
C GLY A 205 2.95 17.11 1.31
N LYS A 206 3.79 17.78 2.13
CA LYS A 206 5.01 18.44 1.67
C LYS A 206 6.24 17.55 1.66
N ASP A 207 6.28 16.56 2.56
CA ASP A 207 7.38 15.64 2.73
C ASP A 207 6.95 14.20 2.42
N LEU A 208 7.89 13.40 1.93
CA LEU A 208 7.76 11.96 1.76
C LEU A 208 8.69 11.26 2.74
N TYR A 209 8.15 10.36 3.54
CA TYR A 209 8.88 9.42 4.36
C TYR A 209 9.02 8.09 3.63
N TYR A 210 10.18 7.45 3.78
CA TYR A 210 10.48 6.18 3.15
C TYR A 210 11.61 5.48 3.90
N THR A 211 11.76 4.18 3.71
CA THR A 211 12.91 3.41 4.19
C THR A 211 13.97 3.33 3.09
N GLU A 212 15.22 3.57 3.46
CA GLU A 212 16.40 3.32 2.61
C GLU A 212 17.46 2.62 3.46
N GLN A 213 17.91 1.44 3.03
CA GLN A 213 18.93 0.64 3.73
C GLN A 213 18.61 0.43 5.23
N GLY A 214 17.33 0.20 5.55
CA GLY A 214 16.86 -0.02 6.92
C GLY A 214 16.79 1.24 7.79
N ARG A 215 17.00 2.43 7.23
CA ARG A 215 16.83 3.71 7.92
C ARG A 215 15.65 4.48 7.37
N ILE A 216 14.91 5.13 8.25
CA ILE A 216 13.86 6.07 7.86
C ILE A 216 14.54 7.33 7.31
N GLN A 217 14.11 7.75 6.13
CA GLN A 217 14.49 8.99 5.49
C GLN A 217 13.23 9.85 5.30
N SER A 218 13.46 11.14 5.15
CA SER A 218 12.44 12.09 4.67
C SER A 218 13.01 12.90 3.53
N VAL A 219 12.17 13.26 2.57
CA VAL A 219 12.52 14.18 1.48
C VAL A 219 11.39 15.17 1.26
N ASN A 220 11.73 16.45 1.18
CA ASN A 220 10.76 17.48 0.80
C ASN A 220 10.56 17.45 -0.72
N ILE A 221 9.30 17.53 -1.18
CA ILE A 221 8.96 17.36 -2.59
C ILE A 221 9.50 18.53 -3.45
N ASP A 222 9.48 19.74 -2.91
CA ASP A 222 9.89 20.94 -3.63
C ASP A 222 11.41 21.10 -3.63
N SER A 223 12.05 21.04 -2.45
CA SER A 223 13.50 21.22 -2.34
C SER A 223 14.30 19.99 -2.75
N ARG A 224 13.68 18.80 -2.76
CA ARG A 224 14.28 17.49 -3.06
C ARG A 224 15.48 17.14 -2.17
N GLN A 225 15.55 17.76 -1.00
CA GLN A 225 16.59 17.50 -0.01
C GLN A 225 16.18 16.33 0.87
N SER A 226 16.93 15.24 0.80
CA SER A 226 16.74 14.06 1.65
C SER A 226 17.51 14.22 2.96
N LYS A 227 16.90 13.80 4.07
CA LYS A 227 17.50 13.81 5.40
C LYS A 227 17.09 12.56 6.20
N PRO A 228 17.99 12.00 7.02
CA PRO A 228 17.65 10.88 7.89
C PRO A 228 16.65 11.33 8.96
N VAL A 229 15.75 10.41 9.30
CA VAL A 229 14.84 10.56 10.44
C VAL A 229 15.26 9.56 11.50
N PHE A 230 15.78 10.07 12.61
CA PHE A 230 16.19 9.24 13.73
C PHE A 230 14.99 8.94 14.61
N ALA A 231 14.65 7.66 14.73
CA ALA A 231 13.62 7.17 15.62
C ALA A 231 14.18 6.00 16.42
N THR A 232 13.94 6.02 17.73
CA THR A 232 14.28 4.92 18.65
C THR A 232 12.98 4.49 19.32
N ALA A 233 12.66 3.20 19.20
CA ALA A 233 11.56 2.58 19.92
C ALA A 233 12.13 1.40 20.72
N ALA A 234 11.83 1.35 22.01
CA ALA A 234 12.09 0.18 22.83
C ALA A 234 10.88 -0.76 22.74
N MET A 235 11.12 -2.05 22.55
CA MET A 235 10.10 -3.09 22.57
C MET A 235 10.56 -4.19 23.52
N ASP A 236 9.74 -4.47 24.53
CA ASP A 236 9.94 -5.60 25.42
C ASP A 236 9.20 -6.81 24.85
N VAL A 237 9.93 -7.88 24.57
CA VAL A 237 9.39 -9.12 24.01
C VAL A 237 9.47 -10.21 25.07
N ASP A 238 8.32 -10.72 25.49
CA ASP A 238 8.21 -11.87 26.40
C ASP A 238 7.86 -13.11 25.57
N PHE A 239 8.89 -13.89 25.24
CA PHE A 239 8.75 -15.08 24.39
C PHE A 239 7.77 -16.11 24.97
N ASP A 240 7.76 -16.29 26.29
CA ASP A 240 6.90 -17.28 26.95
C ASP A 240 5.41 -16.92 26.84
N LYS A 241 5.10 -15.62 26.84
CA LYS A 241 3.73 -15.14 26.57
C LYS A 241 3.40 -15.15 25.08
N GLU A 242 4.32 -14.69 24.23
CA GLU A 242 4.06 -14.48 22.81
C GLU A 242 3.88 -15.80 22.06
N LYS A 243 4.67 -16.83 22.35
CA LYS A 243 4.67 -18.09 21.59
C LYS A 243 3.29 -18.75 21.51
N LEU A 244 2.50 -18.69 22.57
CA LEU A 244 1.14 -19.24 22.57
C LEU A 244 0.14 -18.39 21.78
N ALA A 245 0.29 -17.07 21.80
CA ALA A 245 -0.51 -16.19 20.94
C ALA A 245 -0.17 -16.46 19.47
N LEU A 246 1.12 -16.58 19.14
CA LEU A 246 1.61 -16.92 17.82
C LEU A 246 1.09 -18.28 17.34
N PHE A 247 1.16 -19.32 18.18
CA PHE A 247 0.62 -20.64 17.88
C PHE A 247 -0.86 -20.57 17.50
N LYS A 248 -1.67 -19.89 18.32
CA LYS A 248 -3.11 -19.74 18.08
C LYS A 248 -3.39 -19.02 16.77
N GLN A 249 -2.67 -17.94 16.50
CA GLN A 249 -2.82 -17.19 15.25
C GLN A 249 -2.43 -18.04 14.03
N ILE A 250 -1.30 -18.75 14.09
CA ILE A 250 -0.85 -19.63 12.99
C ILE A 250 -1.90 -20.71 12.71
N TRP A 251 -2.37 -21.39 13.76
CA TRP A 251 -3.38 -22.44 13.61
C TRP A 251 -4.69 -21.87 13.05
N GLU A 252 -5.14 -20.71 13.51
CA GLU A 252 -6.37 -20.08 13.02
C GLU A 252 -6.28 -19.62 11.57
N VAL A 253 -5.14 -19.03 11.16
CA VAL A 253 -4.90 -18.62 9.78
C VAL A 253 -4.96 -19.83 8.86
N GLN A 254 -4.33 -20.94 9.26
CA GLN A 254 -4.39 -22.19 8.52
C GLN A 254 -5.82 -22.76 8.50
N ASN A 255 -6.51 -22.79 9.64
CA ASN A 255 -7.87 -23.31 9.76
C ASN A 255 -8.88 -22.55 8.88
N LYS A 256 -8.72 -21.23 8.74
CA LYS A 256 -9.62 -20.38 7.94
C LYS A 256 -9.21 -20.30 6.47
N GLY A 257 -7.92 -20.46 6.18
CA GLY A 257 -7.32 -20.16 4.87
C GLY A 257 -6.80 -21.35 4.08
N PHE A 258 -6.83 -22.57 4.64
CA PHE A 258 -6.40 -23.75 3.88
C PHE A 258 -7.35 -24.03 2.72
N TYR A 259 -6.79 -24.35 1.55
CA TYR A 259 -7.57 -24.42 0.32
C TYR A 259 -8.50 -25.63 0.27
N ASP A 260 -8.13 -26.72 0.96
CA ASP A 260 -8.95 -27.92 1.09
C ASP A 260 -9.67 -27.91 2.43
N ALA A 261 -11.00 -27.80 2.41
CA ALA A 261 -11.83 -27.80 3.61
C ALA A 261 -11.74 -29.13 4.40
N GLY A 262 -11.32 -30.23 3.75
CA GLY A 262 -11.10 -31.52 4.40
C GLY A 262 -9.71 -31.66 5.04
N PHE A 263 -8.84 -30.66 4.94
CA PHE A 263 -7.46 -30.69 5.44
C PHE A 263 -6.66 -31.93 4.96
N HIS A 264 -6.91 -32.40 3.74
CA HIS A 264 -6.39 -33.65 3.18
C HIS A 264 -6.67 -34.91 4.03
N GLY A 265 -7.76 -34.88 4.80
CA GLY A 265 -8.17 -35.95 5.71
C GLY A 265 -7.59 -35.84 7.12
N ALA A 266 -6.77 -34.83 7.42
CA ALA A 266 -6.28 -34.59 8.77
C ALA A 266 -7.39 -34.03 9.68
N ASP A 267 -7.53 -34.56 10.90
CA ASP A 267 -8.34 -33.91 11.94
C ASP A 267 -7.56 -32.70 12.48
N TRP A 268 -7.75 -31.54 11.85
CA TRP A 268 -7.02 -30.32 12.20
C TRP A 268 -7.27 -29.85 13.64
N GLY A 269 -8.43 -30.20 14.21
CA GLY A 269 -8.74 -29.97 15.62
C GLY A 269 -7.93 -30.87 16.55
N ALA A 270 -7.78 -32.16 16.22
CA ALA A 270 -6.91 -33.07 16.94
C ALA A 270 -5.43 -32.68 16.82
N VAL A 271 -4.98 -32.29 15.61
CA VAL A 271 -3.62 -31.77 15.40
C VAL A 271 -3.34 -30.57 16.32
N LYS A 272 -4.28 -29.62 16.44
CA LYS A 272 -4.15 -28.51 17.40
C LYS A 272 -3.83 -29.00 18.82
N LYS A 273 -4.63 -29.97 19.31
CA LYS A 273 -4.51 -30.49 20.68
C LYS A 273 -3.18 -31.20 20.92
N THR A 274 -2.62 -31.83 19.89
CA THR A 274 -1.30 -32.48 19.96
C THR A 274 -0.17 -31.45 20.06
N TYR A 275 -0.21 -30.38 19.24
CA TYR A 275 0.92 -29.46 19.10
C TYR A 275 0.89 -28.24 20.03
N GLU A 276 -0.28 -27.83 20.53
CA GLU A 276 -0.39 -26.71 21.48
C GLU A 276 0.48 -26.89 22.75
N PRO A 277 0.45 -28.04 23.47
CA PRO A 277 1.32 -28.23 24.64
C PRO A 277 2.81 -28.32 24.27
N LEU A 278 3.15 -28.84 23.08
CA LEU A 278 4.54 -28.87 22.60
C LEU A 278 5.05 -27.44 22.37
N ALA A 279 4.24 -26.61 21.71
CA ALA A 279 4.55 -25.20 21.45
C ALA A 279 4.66 -24.40 22.76
N ALA A 280 3.84 -24.71 23.76
CA ALA A 280 3.94 -24.14 25.11
C ALA A 280 5.27 -24.47 25.79
N GLY A 281 5.78 -25.69 25.57
CA GLY A 281 7.04 -26.18 26.13
C GLY A 281 8.30 -25.71 25.42
N ALA A 282 8.19 -25.05 24.26
CA ALA A 282 9.36 -24.56 23.52
C ALA A 282 10.12 -23.51 24.34
N ALA A 283 11.43 -23.70 24.50
CA ALA A 283 12.33 -22.79 25.21
C ALA A 283 12.98 -21.77 24.27
N THR A 284 13.01 -22.04 22.97
CA THR A 284 13.61 -21.15 21.96
C THR A 284 12.69 -20.89 20.77
N PRO A 285 12.85 -19.75 20.06
CA PRO A 285 12.13 -19.51 18.81
C PRO A 285 12.37 -20.57 17.73
N GLU A 286 13.56 -21.19 17.71
CA GLU A 286 13.93 -22.28 16.80
C GLU A 286 13.15 -23.56 17.09
N GLU A 287 13.07 -23.96 18.36
CA GLU A 287 12.23 -25.09 18.80
C GLU A 287 10.76 -24.84 18.46
N PHE A 288 10.26 -23.64 18.78
CA PHE A 288 8.88 -23.26 18.45
C PHE A 288 8.62 -23.37 16.95
N ARG A 289 9.50 -22.80 16.10
CA ARG A 289 9.38 -22.91 14.63
C ARG A 289 9.45 -24.34 14.14
N ARG A 290 10.29 -25.19 14.74
CA ARG A 290 10.35 -26.62 14.40
C ARG A 290 9.03 -27.32 14.73
N ILE A 291 8.44 -27.05 15.90
CA ILE A 291 7.14 -27.60 16.32
C ILE A 291 6.03 -27.16 15.37
N ILE A 292 5.97 -25.87 15.02
CA ILE A 292 5.02 -25.36 14.03
C ILE A 292 5.22 -26.01 12.66
N SER A 293 6.47 -26.20 12.23
CA SER A 293 6.77 -26.85 10.95
C SER A 293 6.28 -28.30 10.92
N LEU A 294 6.40 -29.03 12.04
CA LEU A 294 5.85 -30.38 12.17
C LEU A 294 4.31 -30.36 12.14
N MET A 295 3.68 -29.45 12.87
CA MET A 295 2.21 -29.27 12.86
C MET A 295 1.67 -29.01 11.45
N LEU A 296 2.30 -28.10 10.70
CA LEU A 296 1.91 -27.80 9.32
C LEU A 296 2.20 -28.98 8.38
N GLY A 297 3.21 -29.80 8.68
CA GLY A 297 3.54 -31.01 7.94
C GLY A 297 2.45 -32.07 7.97
N GLU A 298 1.63 -32.14 9.02
CA GLU A 298 0.48 -33.05 9.12
C GLU A 298 -0.57 -32.82 8.02
N LEU A 299 -0.59 -31.64 7.40
CA LEU A 299 -1.48 -31.33 6.28
C LEU A 299 -1.01 -31.93 4.95
N ASN A 300 0.20 -32.50 4.88
CA ASN A 300 0.79 -33.06 3.67
C ASN A 300 0.68 -32.11 2.45
N ALA A 301 0.94 -30.82 2.69
CA ALA A 301 0.78 -29.76 1.71
C ALA A 301 2.12 -29.13 1.35
N SER A 302 2.40 -29.03 0.05
CA SER A 302 3.57 -28.29 -0.44
C SER A 302 3.46 -26.79 -0.11
N HIS A 303 4.59 -26.09 -0.05
CA HIS A 303 4.65 -24.64 0.23
C HIS A 303 4.00 -24.22 1.55
N SER A 304 3.85 -25.16 2.49
CA SER A 304 3.32 -24.92 3.83
C SER A 304 4.46 -25.05 4.84
N GLY A 305 4.74 -23.99 5.59
CA GLY A 305 5.82 -23.98 6.56
C GLY A 305 5.95 -22.65 7.28
N ILE A 306 6.92 -22.57 8.17
CA ILE A 306 7.29 -21.34 8.89
C ILE A 306 8.78 -21.08 8.71
N ALA A 307 9.15 -19.82 8.56
CA ALA A 307 10.54 -19.39 8.52
C ALA A 307 10.78 -18.35 9.62
N GLY A 308 12.00 -18.36 10.17
CA GLY A 308 12.49 -17.30 11.04
C GLY A 308 13.34 -16.29 10.26
N PRO A 309 13.82 -15.24 10.93
CA PRO A 309 14.86 -14.36 10.39
C PRO A 309 16.04 -15.21 9.89
N GLN A 310 16.45 -15.00 8.64
CA GLN A 310 17.61 -15.70 8.10
C GLN A 310 18.88 -14.94 8.51
N PRO A 311 19.83 -15.56 9.21
CA PRO A 311 21.11 -14.93 9.44
C PRO A 311 21.80 -14.68 8.09
N SER A 312 22.23 -13.44 7.85
CA SER A 312 23.00 -13.10 6.66
C SER A 312 24.47 -13.41 6.90
N PHE A 313 24.93 -14.55 6.38
CA PHE A 313 26.36 -14.85 6.32
C PHE A 313 26.90 -14.48 4.93
N THR A 314 27.86 -13.57 4.89
CA THR A 314 28.59 -13.27 3.66
C THR A 314 29.74 -14.24 3.54
N VAL A 315 29.66 -15.15 2.57
CA VAL A 315 30.78 -16.01 2.16
C VAL A 315 31.34 -15.46 0.86
N GLY A 316 32.65 -15.24 0.80
CA GLY A 316 33.32 -14.85 -0.44
C GLY A 316 33.20 -15.94 -1.50
N LYS A 317 32.60 -15.63 -2.64
CA LYS A 317 32.48 -16.53 -3.79
C LYS A 317 33.40 -16.02 -4.89
N LEU A 318 34.52 -16.71 -5.09
CA LEU A 318 35.55 -16.33 -6.08
C LEU A 318 35.32 -16.96 -7.46
N GLY A 319 34.26 -17.76 -7.62
CA GLY A 319 34.05 -18.52 -8.86
C GLY A 319 35.10 -19.61 -9.06
N VAL A 320 35.73 -20.13 -8.00
CA VAL A 320 36.69 -21.23 -8.08
C VAL A 320 36.36 -22.32 -7.07
N SER A 321 36.69 -23.56 -7.42
CA SER A 321 36.74 -24.68 -6.49
C SER A 321 38.19 -24.94 -6.08
N PHE A 322 38.39 -25.38 -4.85
CA PHE A 322 39.71 -25.74 -4.33
C PHE A 322 39.85 -27.26 -4.23
N ASP A 323 41.07 -27.75 -4.43
CA ASP A 323 41.43 -29.15 -4.21
C ASP A 323 41.46 -29.45 -2.71
N ARG A 324 40.58 -30.37 -2.28
CA ARG A 324 40.42 -30.72 -0.87
C ARG A 324 41.68 -31.39 -0.30
N ASP A 325 42.25 -32.33 -1.03
CA ASP A 325 43.39 -33.12 -0.56
C ASP A 325 44.63 -32.24 -0.30
N SER A 326 44.89 -31.28 -1.19
CA SER A 326 45.96 -30.29 -1.00
C SER A 326 45.76 -29.42 0.25
N TYR A 327 44.51 -29.08 0.57
CA TYR A 327 44.20 -28.30 1.78
C TYR A 327 44.31 -29.14 3.05
N GLU A 328 43.75 -30.35 3.07
CA GLU A 328 43.78 -31.20 4.28
C GLU A 328 45.20 -31.64 4.63
N LYS A 329 46.05 -31.93 3.63
CA LYS A 329 47.42 -32.38 3.85
C LYS A 329 48.37 -31.27 4.31
N ASP A 330 48.36 -30.15 3.59
CA ASP A 330 49.40 -29.12 3.73
C ASP A 330 48.83 -27.73 4.08
N GLN A 331 47.51 -27.62 4.31
CA GLN A 331 46.79 -26.35 4.58
C GLN A 331 46.94 -25.32 3.46
N ARG A 332 47.19 -25.78 2.22
CA ARG A 332 47.38 -24.93 1.04
C ARG A 332 46.14 -24.96 0.15
N LEU A 333 45.67 -23.78 -0.25
CA LEU A 333 44.61 -23.64 -1.24
C LEU A 333 45.18 -23.82 -2.64
N LYS A 334 44.81 -24.92 -3.31
CA LYS A 334 45.10 -25.15 -4.72
C LYS A 334 43.80 -25.05 -5.51
N ILE A 335 43.73 -24.19 -6.52
CA ILE A 335 42.56 -24.10 -7.39
C ILE A 335 42.45 -25.40 -8.20
N SER A 336 41.32 -26.08 -8.09
CA SER A 336 41.00 -27.28 -8.86
C SER A 336 40.18 -26.96 -10.11
N HIS A 337 39.32 -25.94 -10.04
CA HIS A 337 38.44 -25.56 -11.15
C HIS A 337 38.04 -24.09 -11.06
N VAL A 338 37.83 -23.45 -12.22
CA VAL A 338 37.23 -22.11 -12.35
C VAL A 338 35.82 -22.31 -12.90
N LEU A 339 34.82 -21.84 -12.14
CA LEU A 339 33.41 -21.85 -12.53
C LEU A 339 33.20 -20.79 -13.61
N ASN A 340 33.05 -21.23 -14.86
CA ASN A 340 32.72 -20.37 -16.00
C ASN A 340 31.24 -20.01 -16.06
#